data_AF-A0A963PSD2-F1
#
_entry.id   AF-A0A963PSD2-F1
#
_cell.length_a   1.000
_cell.length_b   1.000
_cell.length_c   1.000
_cell.angle_alpha   90.00
_cell.angle_beta   90.00
_cell.angle_gamma   90.00
#
_symmetry.space_group_name_H-M   'P 1'
#
loop_
_entity.id
_entity.type
_entity.pdbx_description
1 polymer ?
#
loop_
_entity_poly.entity_id
_entity_poly.type
_entity_poly.pdbx_seq_one_letter_code
_entity_poly.pdbx_strand_id
1 'polypeptide(L)'
;MNILAQRPIRMPARQRGATLVIALLVLVLIMMIGITAISTSDTQYKLAGNLQFEDSALNNAEAAVTAAENWLSTGSNFNDAGFAVYDNAKPHLLPIGRLAGLASPDNDPLTMTWDDPGSPRSLAVAGNTRQRYFIEQMSLNNKLQGSSQVVGGRTSSGCNQVNTYQITGRGTSARGATKFVQSFYSVLNCPT
;
A
#
# COMPACT_ATOMS: atom_id res chain seq x y z
N MET A 1 50.42 21.90 -87.02
CA MET A 1 49.60 20.80 -86.47
C MET A 1 49.77 20.81 -84.96
N ASN A 2 48.68 21.12 -84.24
CA ASN A 2 48.61 21.17 -82.77
C ASN A 2 48.76 19.78 -82.15
N ILE A 3 49.51 19.66 -81.06
CA ILE A 3 49.33 18.57 -80.09
C ILE A 3 49.29 19.19 -78.68
N LEU A 4 48.28 18.72 -77.94
CA LEU A 4 47.64 19.33 -76.79
C LEU A 4 48.52 19.33 -75.52
N ALA A 5 48.58 20.48 -74.84
CA ALA A 5 49.17 20.61 -73.51
C ALA A 5 48.29 19.89 -72.47
N GLN A 6 48.82 18.81 -71.88
CA GLN A 6 48.16 18.09 -70.78
C GLN A 6 48.22 18.93 -69.49
N ARG A 7 47.06 19.33 -68.97
CA ARG A 7 46.96 20.04 -67.69
C ARG A 7 47.17 19.04 -66.53
N PRO A 8 48.08 19.31 -65.59
CA PRO A 8 48.30 18.43 -64.44
C PRO A 8 47.09 18.48 -63.51
N ILE A 9 46.54 17.29 -63.21
CA ILE A 9 45.48 17.12 -62.20
C ILE A 9 46.12 17.38 -60.83
N ARG A 10 45.82 18.52 -60.21
CA ARG A 10 46.24 18.82 -58.84
C ARG A 10 45.51 17.86 -57.89
N MET A 11 46.23 16.87 -57.35
CA MET A 11 45.70 16.07 -56.24
C MET A 11 45.54 16.96 -54.99
N PRO A 12 44.39 16.93 -54.31
CA PRO A 12 44.17 17.74 -53.12
C PRO A 12 45.19 17.37 -52.02
N ALA A 13 45.71 18.39 -51.35
CA ALA A 13 46.68 18.23 -50.27
C ALA A 13 46.15 17.28 -49.18
N ARG A 14 46.97 16.29 -48.80
CA ARG A 14 46.68 15.31 -47.74
C ARG A 14 46.50 16.04 -46.40
N GLN A 15 45.25 16.35 -46.03
CA GLN A 15 44.89 16.85 -44.70
C GLN A 15 45.00 15.71 -43.66
N ARG A 16 46.22 15.45 -43.18
CA ARG A 16 46.51 14.37 -42.22
C ARG A 16 46.28 14.75 -40.74
N GLY A 17 45.85 15.97 -40.44
CA GLY A 17 45.64 16.44 -39.05
C GLY A 17 44.19 16.55 -38.59
N ALA A 18 43.28 16.96 -39.48
CA ALA A 18 41.89 17.29 -39.08
C ALA A 18 41.04 16.05 -38.76
N THR A 19 41.32 14.92 -39.38
CA THR A 19 40.57 13.67 -39.18
C THR A 19 40.69 13.13 -37.76
N LEU A 20 41.85 13.25 -37.12
CA LEU A 20 42.05 12.82 -35.74
C LEU A 20 41.21 13.65 -34.77
N VAL A 21 41.18 14.98 -34.97
CA VAL A 21 40.41 15.91 -34.12
C VAL A 21 38.91 15.65 -34.24
N ILE A 22 38.42 15.45 -35.47
CA ILE A 22 37.00 15.12 -35.72
C ILE A 22 36.66 13.75 -35.11
N ALA A 23 37.51 12.75 -35.28
CA ALA A 23 37.30 11.42 -34.69
C ALA A 23 37.23 11.47 -33.17
N LEU A 24 38.09 12.27 -32.53
CA LEU A 24 38.11 12.44 -31.07
C LEU A 24 36.88 13.20 -30.58
N LEU A 25 36.44 14.23 -31.30
CA LEU A 25 35.17 14.93 -31.03
C LEU A 25 33.97 13.96 -31.09
N VAL A 26 33.85 13.18 -32.17
CA VAL A 26 32.76 12.21 -32.32
C VAL A 26 32.82 11.14 -31.22
N LEU A 27 34.01 10.67 -30.85
CA LEU A 27 34.18 9.71 -29.76
C LEU A 27 33.70 10.27 -28.41
N VAL A 28 34.03 11.53 -28.10
CA VAL A 28 33.55 12.21 -26.89
C VAL A 28 32.03 12.38 -26.91
N LEU A 29 31.44 12.76 -28.05
CA LEU A 29 29.99 12.88 -28.18
C LEU A 29 29.27 11.54 -27.94
N ILE A 30 29.77 10.46 -28.54
CA ILE A 30 29.24 9.10 -28.31
C ILE A 30 29.39 8.70 -26.85
N MET A 31 30.53 9.01 -26.22
CA MET A 31 30.76 8.73 -24.80
C MET A 31 29.78 9.47 -23.90
N MET A 32 29.51 10.76 -24.15
CA MET A 32 28.51 11.52 -23.40
C MET A 32 27.11 10.91 -23.53
N ILE A 33 26.69 10.51 -24.74
CA ILE A 33 25.42 9.83 -24.98
C ILE A 33 25.38 8.47 -24.26
N GLY A 34 26.50 7.74 -24.25
CA GLY A 34 26.62 6.48 -23.53
C GLY A 34 26.44 6.65 -22.01
N ILE A 35 27.05 7.68 -21.42
CA ILE A 35 26.96 7.95 -19.98
C ILE A 35 25.53 8.34 -19.58
N THR A 36 24.84 9.17 -20.37
CA THR A 36 23.45 9.57 -20.07
C THR A 36 22.47 8.40 -20.17
N ALA A 37 22.69 7.46 -21.09
CA ALA A 37 21.89 6.24 -21.19
C ALA A 37 22.08 5.33 -19.95
N ILE A 38 23.32 5.18 -19.46
CA ILE A 38 23.62 4.37 -18.27
C ILE A 38 23.02 5.01 -17.01
N SER A 39 23.18 6.33 -16.82
CA SER A 39 22.65 7.01 -15.63
C SER A 39 21.12 6.96 -15.56
N THR A 40 20.44 6.99 -16.71
CA THR A 40 18.99 6.82 -16.80
C THR A 40 18.58 5.39 -16.41
N SER A 41 19.34 4.39 -16.83
CA SER A 41 19.08 2.98 -16.48
C SER A 41 19.23 2.72 -14.98
N ASP A 42 20.26 3.31 -14.35
CA ASP A 42 20.49 3.19 -12.91
C ASP A 42 19.35 3.79 -12.07
N THR A 43 18.80 4.93 -12.50
CA THR A 43 17.67 5.56 -11.81
C THR A 43 16.39 4.75 -11.96
N GLN A 44 16.12 4.21 -13.16
CA GLN A 44 14.99 3.32 -13.40
C GLN A 44 15.07 2.04 -12.58
N TYR A 45 16.26 1.45 -12.43
CA TYR A 45 16.45 0.27 -11.59
C TYR A 45 16.16 0.54 -10.11
N LYS A 46 16.62 1.68 -9.58
CA LYS A 46 16.31 2.10 -8.21
C LYS A 46 14.82 2.35 -8.01
N LEU A 47 14.16 2.98 -8.98
CA LEU A 47 12.71 3.21 -8.94
C LEU A 47 11.94 1.88 -8.96
N ALA A 48 12.31 0.94 -9.85
CA ALA A 48 11.70 -0.38 -9.92
C ALA A 48 11.85 -1.15 -8.59
N GLY A 49 13.03 -1.05 -7.95
CA GLY A 49 13.27 -1.59 -6.63
C GLY A 49 12.35 -0.96 -5.57
N ASN A 50 12.23 0.37 -5.55
CA ASN A 50 11.34 1.06 -4.61
C ASN A 50 9.87 0.66 -4.82
N LEU A 51 9.40 0.63 -6.08
CA LEU A 51 8.04 0.19 -6.41
C LEU A 51 7.77 -1.24 -5.91
N GLN A 52 8.72 -2.17 -6.08
CA GLN A 52 8.59 -3.52 -5.54
C GLN A 52 8.42 -3.54 -4.01
N PHE A 53 9.11 -2.66 -3.27
CA PHE A 53 8.94 -2.56 -1.82
C PHE A 53 7.60 -1.92 -1.44
N GLU A 54 7.12 -0.94 -2.20
CA GLU A 54 5.80 -0.34 -2.01
C GLU A 54 4.68 -1.38 -2.26
N ASP A 55 4.76 -2.15 -3.34
CA ASP A 55 3.83 -3.24 -3.66
C ASP A 55 3.85 -4.34 -2.59
N SER A 56 5.05 -4.71 -2.11
CA SER A 56 5.18 -5.67 -1.01
C SER A 56 4.54 -5.16 0.29
N ALA A 57 4.67 -3.87 0.60
CA ALA A 57 4.00 -3.28 1.75
C ALA A 57 2.48 -3.26 1.58
N LEU A 58 1.97 -2.99 0.38
CA LEU A 58 0.53 -3.03 0.09
C LEU A 58 -0.03 -4.45 0.24
N ASN A 59 0.61 -5.45 -0.37
CA ASN A 59 0.22 -6.85 -0.25
C ASN A 59 0.18 -7.31 1.22
N ASN A 60 1.14 -6.87 2.04
CA ASN A 60 1.14 -7.15 3.47
C ASN A 60 -0.03 -6.46 4.21
N ALA A 61 -0.40 -5.24 3.82
CA ALA A 61 -1.53 -4.52 4.40
C ALA A 61 -2.86 -5.19 4.06
N GLU A 62 -3.04 -5.59 2.79
CA GLU A 62 -4.22 -6.32 2.32
C GLU A 62 -4.35 -7.67 3.02
N ALA A 63 -3.25 -8.43 3.14
CA ALA A 63 -3.26 -9.69 3.89
C ALA A 63 -3.71 -9.50 5.35
N ALA A 64 -3.35 -8.38 5.98
CA ALA A 64 -3.80 -8.04 7.33
C ALA A 64 -5.29 -7.71 7.41
N VAL A 65 -5.81 -6.95 6.45
CA VAL A 65 -7.25 -6.67 6.37
C VAL A 65 -8.05 -7.95 6.12
N THR A 66 -7.63 -8.78 5.15
CA THR A 66 -8.29 -10.05 4.85
C THR A 66 -8.28 -11.01 6.06
N ALA A 67 -7.19 -11.04 6.84
CA ALA A 67 -7.16 -11.84 8.06
C ALA A 67 -8.21 -11.38 9.10
N ALA A 68 -8.40 -10.07 9.23
CA ALA A 68 -9.40 -9.49 10.12
C ALA A 68 -10.83 -9.78 9.66
N GLU A 69 -11.12 -9.68 8.35
CA GLU A 69 -12.41 -10.01 7.76
C GLU A 69 -12.76 -11.49 7.93
N ASN A 70 -11.78 -12.38 7.70
CA ASN A 70 -11.92 -13.81 7.95
C ASN A 70 -12.20 -14.10 9.43
N TRP A 71 -11.53 -13.39 10.34
CA TRP A 71 -11.79 -13.52 11.76
C TRP A 71 -13.21 -13.06 12.14
N LEU A 72 -13.69 -11.92 11.62
CA LEU A 72 -15.04 -11.40 11.87
C LEU A 72 -16.15 -12.31 11.32
N SER A 73 -15.92 -12.93 10.15
CA SER A 73 -16.88 -13.87 9.54
C SER A 73 -16.93 -15.23 10.24
N THR A 74 -15.99 -15.53 11.14
CA THR A 74 -15.93 -16.81 11.83
C THR A 74 -16.82 -16.83 13.07
N GLY A 75 -17.86 -17.67 13.04
CA GLY A 75 -18.70 -17.96 14.20
C GLY A 75 -19.36 -16.71 14.79
N SER A 76 -19.15 -16.48 16.09
CA SER A 76 -19.70 -15.34 16.84
C SER A 76 -18.67 -14.25 17.18
N ASN A 77 -17.54 -14.21 16.47
CA ASN A 77 -16.45 -13.25 16.74
C ASN A 77 -16.88 -11.80 16.57
N PHE A 78 -17.88 -11.53 15.73
CA PHE A 78 -18.50 -10.21 15.62
C PHE A 78 -19.10 -9.71 16.96
N ASN A 79 -19.44 -10.62 17.89
CA ASN A 79 -19.98 -10.30 19.21
C ASN A 79 -18.95 -10.52 20.34
N ASP A 80 -17.65 -10.40 20.04
CA ASP A 80 -16.60 -10.52 21.05
C ASP A 80 -16.70 -9.40 22.10
N ALA A 81 -16.51 -9.76 23.37
CA ALA A 81 -16.54 -8.81 24.49
C ALA A 81 -15.50 -7.68 24.36
N GLY A 82 -14.41 -7.88 23.60
CA GLY A 82 -13.40 -6.85 23.32
C GLY A 82 -13.96 -5.61 22.59
N PHE A 83 -15.09 -5.75 21.90
CA PHE A 83 -15.80 -4.62 21.28
C PHE A 83 -16.70 -3.86 22.25
N ALA A 84 -17.00 -4.41 23.44
CA ALA A 84 -17.76 -3.72 24.47
C ALA A 84 -16.84 -3.05 25.50
N VAL A 85 -15.77 -3.74 25.89
CA VAL A 85 -14.77 -3.24 26.85
C VAL A 85 -13.39 -3.50 26.28
N TYR A 86 -12.62 -2.42 26.10
CA TYR A 86 -11.26 -2.50 25.62
C TYR A 86 -10.37 -3.25 26.63
N ASP A 87 -9.61 -4.22 26.14
CA ASP A 87 -8.67 -5.03 26.92
C ASP A 87 -7.34 -5.18 26.17
N ASN A 88 -6.22 -5.09 26.89
CA ASN A 88 -4.88 -5.28 26.37
C ASN A 88 -4.59 -6.74 25.94
N ALA A 89 -5.42 -7.71 26.37
CA ALA A 89 -5.32 -9.08 25.85
C ALA A 89 -5.84 -9.20 24.41
N LYS A 90 -6.78 -8.33 24.00
CA LYS A 90 -7.31 -8.23 22.63
C LYS A 90 -7.18 -6.80 22.11
N PRO A 91 -5.94 -6.30 21.98
CA PRO A 91 -5.66 -4.90 21.72
C PRO A 91 -6.12 -4.41 20.35
N HIS A 92 -6.38 -5.35 19.44
CA HIS A 92 -6.83 -5.10 18.08
C HIS A 92 -8.35 -4.94 17.97
N LEU A 93 -9.12 -5.13 19.04
CA LEU A 93 -10.56 -4.94 19.07
C LEU A 93 -10.86 -3.61 19.76
N LEU A 94 -11.40 -2.66 19.01
CA LEU A 94 -11.63 -1.30 19.48
C LEU A 94 -13.14 -1.03 19.59
N PRO A 95 -13.65 -0.69 20.79
CA PRO A 95 -15.05 -0.36 20.98
C PRO A 95 -15.42 0.96 20.30
N ILE A 96 -16.73 1.16 20.07
CA ILE A 96 -17.26 2.38 19.44
C ILE A 96 -16.73 3.64 20.15
N GLY A 97 -16.17 4.56 19.37
CA GLY A 97 -15.69 5.85 19.87
C GLY A 97 -14.37 5.79 20.63
N ARG A 98 -13.69 4.64 20.67
CA ARG A 98 -12.37 4.51 21.33
C ARG A 98 -11.34 5.46 20.75
N LEU A 99 -11.24 5.55 19.43
CA LEU A 99 -10.28 6.43 18.76
C LEU A 99 -10.70 7.90 18.87
N ALA A 100 -12.01 8.19 18.93
CA ALA A 100 -12.55 9.55 19.07
C ALA A 100 -12.44 10.12 20.50
N GLY A 101 -12.48 9.26 21.52
CA GLY A 101 -12.46 9.66 22.94
C GLY A 101 -11.07 9.91 23.53
N LEU A 102 -10.00 9.67 22.77
CA LEU A 102 -8.62 9.82 23.22
C LEU A 102 -8.00 11.02 22.47
N ALA A 103 -7.80 12.13 23.17
CA ALA A 103 -7.11 13.32 22.64
C ALA A 103 -5.56 13.13 22.54
N SER A 104 -5.11 11.96 22.06
CA SER A 104 -3.69 11.62 21.92
C SER A 104 -3.33 11.40 20.44
N PRO A 105 -2.11 11.77 19.98
CA PRO A 105 -1.58 11.42 18.65
C PRO A 105 -1.48 9.91 18.37
N ASP A 106 -1.78 9.07 19.37
CA ASP A 106 -1.77 7.60 19.29
C ASP A 106 -3.02 6.96 18.69
N ASN A 107 -4.04 7.74 18.27
CA ASN A 107 -5.29 7.21 17.75
C ASN A 107 -5.45 7.38 16.25
N ASP A 108 -4.54 8.10 15.59
CA ASP A 108 -4.51 8.13 14.15
C ASP A 108 -3.71 6.93 13.64
N PRO A 109 -4.29 6.05 12.79
CA PRO A 109 -3.57 4.92 12.21
C PRO A 109 -2.27 5.32 11.48
N LEU A 110 -2.17 6.56 11.01
CA LEU A 110 -0.99 7.10 10.32
C LEU A 110 0.15 7.50 11.25
N THR A 111 -0.14 7.86 12.50
CA THR A 111 0.86 8.37 13.47
C THR A 111 1.09 7.45 14.67
N MET A 112 0.19 6.51 14.94
CA MET A 112 0.30 5.62 16.09
C MET A 112 1.43 4.58 15.97
N THR A 113 1.87 4.07 17.12
CA THR A 113 2.79 2.93 17.21
C THR A 113 2.02 1.62 17.06
N TRP A 114 2.21 0.93 15.93
CA TRP A 114 1.55 -0.34 15.65
C TRP A 114 2.17 -1.54 16.40
N ASP A 115 3.44 -1.45 16.77
CA ASP A 115 4.18 -2.51 17.47
C ASP A 115 4.71 -2.03 18.81
N ASP A 116 3.78 -1.75 19.72
CA ASP A 116 4.10 -1.36 21.09
C ASP A 116 3.79 -2.52 22.05
N PRO A 117 4.80 -3.19 22.63
CA PRO A 117 4.58 -4.25 23.60
C PRO A 117 4.04 -3.75 24.96
N GLY A 118 4.18 -2.46 25.28
CA GLY A 118 3.69 -1.86 26.52
C GLY A 118 2.23 -1.38 26.45
N SER A 119 1.80 -0.94 25.27
CA SER A 119 0.40 -0.58 24.97
C SER A 119 0.01 -1.08 23.59
N PRO A 120 -0.18 -2.40 23.41
CA PRO A 120 -0.50 -2.93 22.10
C PRO A 120 -1.87 -2.39 21.67
N ARG A 121 -1.99 -2.00 20.40
CA ARG A 121 -3.23 -1.47 19.77
C ARG A 121 -3.54 -2.16 18.44
N SER A 122 -2.72 -3.14 18.06
CA SER A 122 -2.87 -3.91 16.83
C SER A 122 -2.39 -5.35 17.06
N LEU A 123 -2.83 -6.26 16.19
CA LEU A 123 -2.44 -7.66 16.21
C LEU A 123 -1.64 -8.01 14.95
N ALA A 124 -0.56 -8.77 15.12
CA ALA A 124 0.20 -9.32 14.02
C ALA A 124 -0.48 -10.57 13.43
N VAL A 125 -0.59 -10.64 12.11
CA VAL A 125 -1.16 -11.79 11.40
C VAL A 125 -0.21 -12.98 11.55
N ALA A 126 -0.66 -14.04 12.23
CA ALA A 126 0.14 -15.25 12.45
C ALA A 126 1.57 -14.96 12.98
N GLY A 127 1.73 -13.92 13.81
CA GLY A 127 3.03 -13.52 14.37
C GLY A 127 3.93 -12.70 13.42
N ASN A 128 3.49 -12.42 12.19
CA ASN A 128 4.23 -11.59 11.25
C ASN A 128 4.07 -10.09 11.59
N THR A 129 5.08 -9.47 12.18
CA THR A 129 5.05 -8.06 12.58
C THR A 129 4.96 -7.07 11.42
N ARG A 130 5.19 -7.53 10.18
CA ARG A 130 5.01 -6.73 8.95
C ARG A 130 3.57 -6.62 8.50
N GLN A 131 2.68 -7.46 9.04
CA GLN A 131 1.27 -7.52 8.71
C GLN A 131 0.49 -7.34 10.00
N ARG A 132 -0.05 -6.14 10.24
CA ARG A 132 -0.79 -5.86 11.47
C ARG A 132 -2.12 -5.24 11.16
N TYR A 133 -3.12 -5.52 11.99
CA TYR A 133 -4.45 -4.94 11.84
C TYR A 133 -5.07 -4.62 13.19
N PHE A 134 -6.10 -3.78 13.14
CA PHE A 134 -7.07 -3.62 14.20
C PHE A 134 -8.46 -3.41 13.59
N ILE A 135 -9.47 -3.62 14.41
CA ILE A 135 -10.87 -3.58 14.04
C ILE A 135 -11.54 -2.60 14.99
N GLU A 136 -12.10 -1.53 14.44
CA GLU A 136 -12.95 -0.59 15.14
C GLU A 136 -14.40 -0.93 14.90
N GLN A 137 -15.17 -1.05 15.97
CA GLN A 137 -16.63 -1.13 15.83
C GLN A 137 -17.19 0.27 15.58
N MET A 138 -17.94 0.41 14.48
CA MET A 138 -18.55 1.68 14.09
C MET A 138 -20.00 1.78 14.54
N SER A 139 -20.70 0.64 14.55
CA SER A 139 -22.09 0.60 14.99
C SER A 139 -22.52 -0.80 15.42
N LEU A 140 -23.54 -0.86 16.28
CA LEU A 140 -24.02 -2.07 16.93
C LEU A 140 -25.55 -2.07 16.89
N ASN A 141 -26.14 -3.20 16.49
CA ASN A 141 -27.59 -3.44 16.46
C ASN A 141 -28.40 -2.49 15.57
N ASN A 142 -27.79 -1.93 14.50
CA ASN A 142 -28.52 -1.07 13.58
C ASN A 142 -29.58 -1.88 12.84
N LYS A 143 -30.85 -1.50 13.03
CA LYS A 143 -31.96 -2.13 12.34
C LYS A 143 -31.96 -1.70 10.86
N LEU A 144 -32.02 -2.67 9.97
CA LEU A 144 -32.12 -2.42 8.53
C LEU A 144 -33.46 -1.75 8.21
N GLN A 145 -33.41 -0.64 7.48
CA GLN A 145 -34.63 0.04 7.02
C GLN A 145 -35.35 -0.84 6.00
N GLY A 146 -36.67 -1.00 6.14
CA GLY A 146 -37.48 -1.84 5.25
C GLY A 146 -37.40 -3.35 5.52
N SER A 147 -36.60 -3.82 6.48
CA SER A 147 -36.53 -5.24 6.86
C SER A 147 -37.61 -5.68 7.86
N SER A 148 -38.66 -4.86 8.04
CA SER A 148 -39.82 -5.21 8.86
C SER A 148 -40.70 -6.19 8.09
N GLN A 149 -40.73 -7.46 8.50
CA GLN A 149 -41.59 -8.48 7.87
C GLN A 149 -43.08 -8.41 8.29
N VAL A 150 -43.51 -7.36 9.00
CA VAL A 150 -44.87 -7.33 9.55
C VAL A 150 -45.85 -6.64 8.61
N VAL A 151 -46.73 -7.43 7.99
CA VAL A 151 -48.06 -7.01 7.54
C VAL A 151 -49.08 -7.72 8.44
N GLY A 152 -49.77 -6.99 9.33
CA GLY A 152 -50.95 -7.52 10.03
C GLY A 152 -50.79 -8.16 11.42
N GLY A 153 -49.63 -8.07 12.08
CA GLY A 153 -49.53 -8.32 13.53
C GLY A 153 -48.72 -9.55 13.98
N ARG A 154 -48.12 -9.40 15.17
CA ARG A 154 -46.98 -10.12 15.80
C ARG A 154 -45.62 -9.66 15.30
N THR A 155 -44.77 -9.26 16.25
CA THR A 155 -43.38 -8.83 16.04
C THR A 155 -42.57 -9.96 15.41
N SER A 156 -42.11 -9.78 14.16
CA SER A 156 -41.10 -10.67 13.56
C SER A 156 -39.73 -10.36 14.17
N SER A 157 -39.19 -11.32 14.92
CA SER A 157 -37.82 -11.35 15.44
C SER A 157 -36.84 -11.91 14.40
N GLY A 158 -36.99 -11.52 13.14
CA GLY A 158 -36.02 -11.88 12.09
C GLY A 158 -34.68 -11.19 12.32
N CYS A 159 -33.59 -11.80 11.85
CA CYS A 159 -32.24 -11.22 11.82
C CYS A 159 -32.24 -9.93 10.98
N ASN A 160 -32.52 -8.81 11.63
CA ASN A 160 -32.71 -7.51 10.99
C ASN A 160 -31.78 -6.43 11.53
N GLN A 161 -30.80 -6.83 12.33
CA GLN A 161 -29.79 -5.94 12.87
C GLN A 161 -28.46 -6.18 12.15
N VAL A 162 -27.67 -5.12 12.00
CA VAL A 162 -26.32 -5.18 11.44
C VAL A 162 -25.37 -4.46 12.36
N ASN A 163 -24.22 -5.07 12.59
CA ASN A 163 -23.07 -4.44 13.19
C ASN A 163 -22.10 -4.05 12.09
N THR A 164 -21.54 -2.85 12.17
CA THR A 164 -20.57 -2.34 11.20
C THR A 164 -19.22 -2.13 11.86
N TYR A 165 -18.17 -2.46 11.13
CA TYR A 165 -16.79 -2.41 11.59
C TYR A 165 -15.94 -1.71 10.54
N GLN A 166 -14.97 -0.93 10.99
CA GLN A 166 -13.89 -0.38 10.18
C GLN A 166 -12.62 -1.14 10.52
N ILE A 167 -12.07 -1.81 9.53
CA ILE A 167 -10.83 -2.56 9.65
C ILE A 167 -9.71 -1.68 9.09
N THR A 168 -8.64 -1.52 9.84
CA THR A 168 -7.43 -0.86 9.35
C THR A 168 -6.28 -1.85 9.43
N GLY A 169 -5.69 -2.15 8.29
CA GLY A 169 -4.47 -2.95 8.16
C GLY A 169 -3.27 -2.09 7.81
N ARG A 170 -2.13 -2.41 8.39
CA ARG A 170 -0.81 -1.88 8.06
C ARG A 170 0.07 -3.00 7.54
N GLY A 171 0.72 -2.71 6.42
CA GLY A 171 1.77 -3.54 5.85
C GLY A 171 3.10 -2.80 5.82
N THR A 172 4.19 -3.48 6.15
CA THR A 172 5.56 -2.95 5.99
C THR A 172 6.40 -3.84 5.09
N SER A 173 7.34 -3.24 4.36
CA SER A 173 8.33 -3.96 3.56
C SER A 173 9.66 -4.10 4.29
N ALA A 174 10.55 -4.96 3.78
CA ALA A 174 11.88 -5.14 4.34
C ALA A 174 12.75 -3.87 4.33
N ARG A 175 12.41 -2.87 3.51
CA ARG A 175 13.13 -1.57 3.42
C ARG A 175 12.35 -0.40 4.04
N GLY A 176 11.33 -0.68 4.86
CA GLY A 176 10.63 0.35 5.63
C GLY A 176 9.50 1.07 4.89
N ALA A 177 9.19 0.68 3.64
CA ALA A 177 7.95 1.14 3.00
C ALA A 177 6.76 0.71 3.85
N THR A 178 5.82 1.62 4.09
CA THR A 178 4.63 1.36 4.91
C THR A 178 3.39 1.75 4.12
N LYS A 179 2.40 0.85 4.08
CA LYS A 179 1.09 1.08 3.48
C LYS A 179 -0.01 0.79 4.47
N PHE A 180 -1.12 1.50 4.31
CA PHE A 180 -2.32 1.35 5.09
C PHE A 180 -3.49 1.05 4.16
N VAL A 181 -4.33 0.12 4.57
CA VAL A 181 -5.56 -0.25 3.86
C VAL A 181 -6.70 -0.22 4.86
N GLN A 182 -7.83 0.38 4.46
CA GLN A 182 -9.03 0.43 5.28
C GLN A 182 -10.19 -0.24 4.54
N SER A 183 -10.95 -1.04 5.26
CA SER A 183 -12.15 -1.74 4.75
C SER A 183 -13.30 -1.54 5.72
N PHE A 184 -14.51 -1.39 5.19
CA PHE A 184 -15.74 -1.37 5.99
C PHE A 184 -16.42 -2.73 5.86
N TYR A 185 -16.53 -3.44 6.98
CA TYR A 185 -17.11 -4.77 7.05
C TYR A 185 -18.40 -4.75 7.85
N SER A 186 -19.44 -5.43 7.38
CA SER A 186 -20.75 -5.46 8.02
C SER A 186 -21.17 -6.90 8.28
N VAL A 187 -21.61 -7.18 9.50
CA VAL A 187 -22.05 -8.51 9.91
C VAL A 187 -23.50 -8.44 10.39
N LEU A 188 -24.32 -9.38 9.93
CA LEU A 188 -25.69 -9.54 10.42
C LEU A 188 -25.67 -9.98 11.88
N ASN A 189 -26.40 -9.25 12.73
CA ASN A 189 -26.68 -9.66 14.09
C ASN A 189 -28.15 -10.06 14.22
N CYS A 190 -28.40 -11.13 14.95
CA CYS A 190 -29.75 -11.62 15.22
C CYS A 190 -30.00 -11.45 16.71
N PRO A 191 -30.99 -10.62 17.13
CA PRO A 191 -31.36 -10.56 18.54
C PRO A 191 -31.92 -11.93 18.96
N THR A 192 -31.34 -12.52 20.00
CA THR A 192 -31.83 -13.76 20.64
C THR A 192 -33.08 -13.51 21.45
#